data_AF-A0A210QA27-F1
#
_entry.id   AF-A0A210QA27-F1
#
_cell.length_a   1.000
_cell.length_b   1.000
_cell.length_c   1.000
_cell.angle_alpha   90.00
_cell.angle_beta   90.00
_cell.angle_gamma   90.00
#
_symmetry.space_group_name_H-M   'P 1'
#
loop_
_entity.id
_entity.type
_entity.pdbx_description
1 polymer ?
#
loop_
_entity_poly.entity_id
_entity_poly.type
_entity_poly.pdbx_seq_one_letter_code
_entity_poly.pdbx_strand_id
1 'polypeptide(L)'
;MVGGVWVTRMMGDVLVTRMMGYVWVTRMVGGVWVTAMKGVVWVTRMMGYVWVTRMMGDVWVTRMIGDVWVTRMMGDVWVTRMMGDVWVTAMMGGVWVSRMMGVVWVTRFMGDVWVTRIMGMSGLLE
;
A
#
# COMPACT_ATOMS: atom_id res chain seq x y z
N MET A 1 -2.20 -18.08 15.21
CA MET A 1 -2.90 -17.01 15.95
C MET A 1 -3.17 -15.89 14.96
N VAL A 2 -4.43 -15.45 14.84
CA VAL A 2 -4.76 -14.22 14.12
C VAL A 2 -4.47 -13.07 15.06
N GLY A 3 -3.49 -12.23 14.73
CA GLY A 3 -3.07 -11.09 15.54
C GLY A 3 -3.41 -9.77 14.84
N GLY A 4 -3.38 -8.66 15.59
CA GLY A 4 -3.55 -7.33 15.03
C GLY A 4 -2.46 -6.38 15.54
N VAL A 5 -1.91 -5.55 14.66
CA VAL A 5 -1.06 -4.41 15.02
C VAL A 5 -1.92 -3.17 14.91
N TRP A 6 -2.10 -2.45 16.01
CA TRP A 6 -2.95 -1.26 16.07
C TRP A 6 -2.10 -0.04 16.45
N VAL A 7 -1.93 0.89 15.52
CA VAL A 7 -1.17 2.13 15.71
C VAL A 7 -2.10 3.32 15.59
N THR A 8 -2.43 3.92 16.72
CA THR A 8 -3.29 5.11 16.75
C THR A 8 -2.52 6.38 16.40
N ARG A 9 -1.34 6.57 17.02
CA ARG A 9 -0.44 7.69 16.80
C ARG A 9 1.00 7.25 17.07
N MET A 10 1.89 7.43 16.10
CA MET A 10 3.29 7.05 16.24
C MET A 10 4.21 7.98 15.45
N MET A 11 5.42 8.19 15.97
CA MET A 11 6.59 8.63 15.23
C MET A 11 7.62 7.50 15.30
N GLY A 12 8.05 6.97 14.15
CA GLY A 12 8.90 5.78 14.07
C GLY A 12 8.28 4.73 13.15
N ASP A 13 8.90 3.56 13.09
CA ASP A 13 8.59 2.53 12.09
C ASP A 13 7.86 1.32 12.69
N VAL A 14 7.01 0.70 11.87
CA VAL A 14 6.36 -0.58 12.16
C VAL A 14 6.96 -1.64 11.26
N LEU A 15 7.56 -2.68 11.85
CA LEU A 15 8.10 -3.83 11.12
C LEU A 15 7.23 -5.06 11.37
N VAL A 16 6.73 -5.65 10.28
CA VAL A 16 5.92 -6.87 10.26
C VAL A 16 6.61 -7.91 9.40
N THR A 17 7.32 -8.84 10.02
CA THR A 17 8.08 -9.86 9.30
C THR A 17 7.18 -10.98 8.78
N ARG A 18 6.34 -11.57 9.65
CA ARG A 18 5.41 -12.65 9.31
C ARG A 18 4.14 -12.52 10.14
N MET A 19 3.00 -12.32 9.48
CA MET A 19 1.73 -12.11 10.19
C MET A 19 0.53 -12.71 9.45
N MET A 20 -0.44 -13.18 10.22
CA MET A 20 -1.81 -13.41 9.77
C MET A 20 -2.74 -12.48 10.55
N GLY A 21 -3.46 -11.59 9.87
CA GLY A 21 -4.40 -10.66 10.51
C GLY A 21 -4.34 -9.23 9.96
N TYR A 22 -4.38 -8.23 10.84
CA TYR A 22 -4.56 -6.82 10.43
C TYR A 22 -3.43 -5.91 10.91
N VAL A 23 -2.99 -4.99 10.07
CA VAL A 23 -2.18 -3.84 10.47
C VAL A 23 -3.02 -2.60 10.27
N TRP A 24 -3.38 -1.92 11.35
CA TRP A 24 -4.20 -0.72 11.33
C TRP A 24 -3.42 0.49 11.81
N VAL A 25 -3.21 1.46 10.94
CA VAL A 25 -2.47 2.70 11.20
C VAL A 25 -3.37 3.90 10.99
N THR A 26 -3.68 4.60 12.08
CA THR A 26 -4.57 5.77 12.04
C THR A 26 -3.81 7.05 11.72
N ARG A 27 -2.69 7.31 12.43
CA ARG A 27 -1.81 8.48 12.22
C ARG A 27 -0.35 8.11 12.47
N MET A 28 0.51 8.28 11.48
CA MET A 28 1.91 7.92 11.62
C MET A 28 2.83 8.86 10.85
N VAL A 29 4.00 9.11 11.43
CA VAL A 29 5.18 9.63 10.72
C VAL A 29 6.27 8.56 10.83
N GLY A 30 6.72 8.01 9.70
CA GLY A 30 7.62 6.86 9.63
C GLY A 30 7.16 5.85 8.61
N GLY A 31 7.75 4.64 8.60
CA GLY A 31 7.51 3.59 7.63
C GLY A 31 6.78 2.37 8.17
N VAL A 32 5.95 1.73 7.34
CA VAL A 32 5.36 0.41 7.59
C VAL A 32 6.02 -0.58 6.65
N TRP A 33 6.76 -1.53 7.21
CA TRP A 33 7.53 -2.53 6.49
C TRP A 33 6.91 -3.91 6.69
N VAL A 34 6.38 -4.53 5.64
CA VAL A 34 5.74 -5.84 5.67
C VAL A 34 6.51 -6.81 4.78
N THR A 35 7.17 -7.80 5.38
CA THR A 35 7.94 -8.81 4.62
C THR A 35 7.04 -9.93 4.11
N ALA A 36 6.13 -10.45 4.94
CA ALA A 36 5.18 -11.49 4.55
C ALA A 36 3.90 -11.41 5.40
N MET A 37 2.75 -11.24 4.74
CA MET A 37 1.47 -11.13 5.45
C MET A 37 0.33 -11.84 4.72
N LYS A 38 -0.57 -12.45 5.49
CA LYS A 38 -1.91 -12.80 5.03
C LYS A 38 -2.93 -11.96 5.79
N GLY A 39 -3.68 -11.10 5.11
CA GLY A 39 -4.68 -10.22 5.71
C GLY A 39 -4.61 -8.81 5.17
N VAL A 40 -4.89 -7.78 5.98
CA VAL A 40 -5.10 -6.41 5.49
C VAL A 40 -4.19 -5.40 6.18
N VAL A 41 -3.62 -4.49 5.40
CA VAL A 41 -2.93 -3.29 5.87
C VAL A 41 -3.85 -2.09 5.61
N TRP A 42 -4.21 -1.36 6.65
CA TRP A 42 -5.06 -0.18 6.57
C TRP A 42 -4.35 1.05 7.12
N VAL A 43 -4.15 2.06 6.29
CA VAL A 43 -3.44 3.30 6.61
C VAL A 43 -4.35 4.49 6.34
N THR A 44 -4.74 5.19 7.41
CA THR A 44 -5.69 6.33 7.30
C THR A 44 -4.97 7.66 7.07
N ARG A 45 -3.87 7.92 7.78
CA ARG A 45 -3.03 9.12 7.61
C ARG A 45 -1.56 8.78 7.86
N MET A 46 -0.72 9.01 6.87
CA MET A 46 0.71 8.73 6.99
C MET A 46 1.57 9.78 6.30
N MET A 47 2.71 10.08 6.90
CA MET A 47 3.87 10.71 6.26
C MET A 47 5.04 9.72 6.32
N GLY A 48 5.45 9.17 5.19
CA GLY A 48 6.49 8.14 5.10
C GLY A 48 6.15 7.06 4.07
N TYR A 49 6.57 5.82 4.31
CA TYR A 49 6.54 4.75 3.30
C TYR A 49 5.74 3.53 3.73
N VAL A 50 5.03 2.90 2.80
CA VAL A 50 4.47 1.56 2.98
C VAL A 50 5.22 0.62 2.05
N TRP A 51 5.96 -0.33 2.61
CA TRP A 51 6.72 -1.30 1.84
C TRP A 51 6.20 -2.71 2.10
N VAL A 52 5.75 -3.40 1.06
CA VAL A 52 5.17 -4.74 1.13
C VAL A 52 5.92 -5.67 0.18
N THR A 53 6.62 -6.66 0.73
CA THR A 53 7.39 -7.61 -0.09
C THR A 53 6.55 -8.78 -0.59
N ARG A 54 5.73 -9.38 0.29
CA ARG A 54 4.82 -10.47 -0.04
C ARG A 54 3.51 -10.35 0.72
N MET A 55 2.39 -10.32 0.02
CA MET A 55 1.09 -10.25 0.66
C MET A 55 0.03 -11.09 -0.03
N MET A 56 -0.82 -11.72 0.77
CA MET A 56 -2.12 -12.24 0.34
C MET A 56 -3.21 -11.49 1.11
N GLY A 57 -4.00 -10.68 0.41
CA GLY A 57 -4.95 -9.71 0.96
C GLY A 57 -4.59 -8.29 0.55
N ASP A 58 -5.19 -7.29 1.21
CA ASP A 58 -5.32 -5.95 0.64
C ASP A 58 -4.54 -4.86 1.39
N VAL A 59 -4.16 -3.82 0.66
CA VAL A 59 -3.60 -2.57 1.20
C VAL A 59 -4.57 -1.43 0.94
N TRP A 60 -4.98 -0.74 1.99
CA TRP A 60 -5.86 0.42 1.94
C TRP A 60 -5.12 1.64 2.47
N VAL A 61 -5.02 2.69 1.65
CA VAL A 61 -4.36 3.95 1.98
C VAL A 61 -5.32 5.10 1.71
N THR A 62 -5.83 5.72 2.77
CA THR A 62 -6.78 6.84 2.62
C THR A 62 -6.06 8.15 2.34
N ARG A 63 -5.01 8.48 3.11
CA ARG A 63 -4.24 9.73 2.97
C ARG A 63 -2.76 9.53 3.26
N MET A 64 -1.92 9.79 2.28
CA MET A 64 -0.48 9.60 2.40
C MET A 64 0.32 10.73 1.76
N ILE A 65 1.42 11.07 2.40
CA ILE A 65 2.54 11.79 1.79
C ILE A 65 3.75 10.86 1.89
N GLY A 66 4.32 10.49 0.75
CA GLY A 66 5.34 9.45 0.58
C GLY A 66 4.81 8.27 -0.24
N ASP A 67 5.56 7.17 -0.31
CA ASP A 67 5.39 6.16 -1.36
C ASP A 67 4.87 4.81 -0.86
N VAL A 68 4.18 4.09 -1.75
CA VAL A 68 3.75 2.70 -1.56
C VAL A 68 4.52 1.81 -2.52
N TRP A 69 5.22 0.83 -1.97
CA TRP A 69 6.00 -0.15 -2.72
C TRP A 69 5.47 -1.55 -2.44
N VAL A 70 5.10 -2.27 -3.50
CA VAL A 70 4.56 -3.63 -3.41
C VAL A 70 5.31 -4.54 -4.39
N THR A 71 6.10 -5.48 -3.87
CA THR A 71 6.87 -6.39 -4.73
C THR A 71 6.04 -7.55 -5.26
N ARG A 72 5.28 -8.24 -4.39
CA ARG A 72 4.41 -9.36 -4.76
C ARG A 72 3.13 -9.38 -3.95
N MET A 73 2.00 -9.37 -4.64
CA MET A 73 0.69 -9.33 -3.99
C MET A 73 -0.33 -10.21 -4.69
N MET A 74 -1.15 -10.90 -3.91
CA MET A 74 -2.43 -11.44 -4.34
C MET A 74 -3.53 -10.75 -3.54
N GLY A 75 -4.26 -9.85 -4.18
CA GLY A 75 -5.17 -8.92 -3.53
C GLY A 75 -4.97 -7.49 -4.05
N ASP A 76 -5.65 -6.56 -3.40
CA ASP A 76 -5.91 -5.25 -3.96
C ASP A 76 -5.13 -4.11 -3.27
N VAL A 77 -4.81 -3.06 -4.04
CA VAL A 77 -4.28 -1.81 -3.51
C VAL A 77 -5.29 -0.68 -3.78
N TRP A 78 -5.76 -0.07 -2.70
CA TRP A 78 -6.70 1.04 -2.73
C TRP A 78 -6.05 2.31 -2.18
N VAL A 79 -5.96 3.35 -3.00
CA VAL A 79 -5.38 4.65 -2.63
C VAL A 79 -6.39 5.76 -2.89
N THR A 80 -6.87 6.42 -1.84
CA THR A 80 -7.85 7.51 -2.01
C THR A 80 -7.19 8.86 -2.30
N ARG A 81 -6.19 9.26 -1.50
CA ARG A 81 -5.46 10.52 -1.66
C ARG A 81 -3.98 10.36 -1.35
N MET A 82 -3.11 10.66 -2.31
CA MET A 82 -1.67 10.48 -2.15
C MET A 82 -0.87 11.60 -2.79
N MET A 83 0.23 11.98 -2.12
CA MET A 83 1.35 12.73 -2.70
C MET A 83 2.59 11.86 -2.60
N GLY A 84 3.09 11.37 -3.72
CA GLY A 84 4.10 10.31 -3.79
C GLY A 84 3.67 9.25 -4.78
N ASP A 85 4.44 8.17 -4.87
CA ASP A 85 4.34 7.18 -5.93
C ASP A 85 3.81 5.83 -5.43
N VAL A 86 3.14 5.10 -6.33
CA VAL A 86 2.75 3.70 -6.14
C VAL A 86 3.53 2.83 -7.12
N TRP A 87 4.32 1.92 -6.58
CA TRP A 87 5.13 0.98 -7.34
C TRP A 87 4.70 -0.45 -7.03
N VAL A 88 4.26 -1.19 -8.04
CA VAL A 88 3.82 -2.58 -7.92
C VAL A 88 4.58 -3.43 -8.94
N THR A 89 5.34 -4.43 -8.49
CA THR A 89 6.21 -5.23 -9.39
C THR A 89 5.57 -6.53 -9.89
N ALA A 90 4.66 -7.12 -9.13
CA ALA A 90 3.91 -8.29 -9.53
C ALA A 90 2.64 -8.40 -8.68
N MET A 91 1.49 -8.45 -9.33
CA MET A 91 0.21 -8.47 -8.64
C MET A 91 -0.83 -9.29 -9.40
N MET A 92 -1.59 -10.08 -8.62
CA MET A 92 -2.87 -10.66 -9.04
C MET A 92 -3.98 -10.00 -8.20
N GLY A 93 -4.76 -9.11 -8.79
CA GLY A 93 -5.67 -8.21 -8.11
C GLY A 93 -5.71 -6.86 -8.82
N GLY A 94 -6.28 -5.83 -8.20
CA GLY A 94 -6.36 -4.50 -8.80
C GLY A 94 -5.61 -3.40 -8.06
N VAL A 95 -5.39 -2.29 -8.77
CA VAL A 95 -4.91 -1.04 -8.18
C VAL A 95 -5.93 0.06 -8.47
N TRP A 96 -6.51 0.64 -7.42
CA TRP A 96 -7.46 1.75 -7.52
C TRP A 96 -6.88 3.00 -6.88
N VAL A 97 -6.74 4.05 -7.67
CA VAL A 97 -6.21 5.34 -7.23
C VAL A 97 -7.20 6.46 -7.56
N SER A 98 -7.80 7.07 -6.54
CA SER A 98 -8.81 8.11 -6.76
C SER A 98 -8.18 9.49 -7.03
N ARG A 99 -7.26 9.96 -6.19
CA ARG A 99 -6.56 11.24 -6.36
C ARG A 99 -5.09 11.12 -6.00
N MET A 100 -4.21 11.41 -6.95
CA MET A 100 -2.77 11.30 -6.73
C MET A 100 -2.01 12.48 -7.35
N MET A 101 -0.94 12.90 -6.66
CA MET A 101 0.15 13.68 -7.23
C MET A 101 1.43 12.84 -7.14
N GLY A 102 1.90 12.33 -8.28
CA GLY A 102 2.94 11.31 -8.34
C GLY A 102 2.66 10.31 -9.44
N VAL A 103 3.32 9.16 -9.38
CA VAL A 103 3.31 8.17 -10.45
C VAL A 103 2.75 6.83 -9.98
N VAL A 104 1.95 6.19 -10.84
CA VAL A 104 1.57 4.78 -10.68
C VAL A 104 2.35 3.95 -11.69
N TRP A 105 3.16 3.01 -11.20
CA TRP A 105 3.88 2.03 -11.98
C TRP A 105 3.46 0.64 -11.55
N VAL A 106 2.94 -0.15 -12.50
CA VAL A 106 2.59 -1.55 -12.25
C VAL A 106 3.23 -2.42 -13.33
N THR A 107 3.97 -3.45 -12.91
CA THR A 107 4.56 -4.44 -13.80
C THR A 107 4.08 -5.85 -13.47
N ARG A 108 4.10 -6.76 -14.47
CA ARG A 108 3.68 -8.17 -14.35
C ARG A 108 2.35 -8.32 -13.62
N PHE A 109 1.33 -7.75 -14.24
CA PHE A 109 0.04 -7.50 -13.63
C PHE A 109 -1.05 -8.39 -14.20
N MET A 110 -1.90 -8.94 -13.33
CA MET A 110 -3.12 -9.66 -13.69
C MET A 110 -4.29 -9.07 -12.91
N GLY A 111 -5.06 -8.21 -13.56
CA GLY A 111 -6.26 -7.56 -13.03
C GLY A 111 -6.48 -6.20 -13.69
N ASP A 112 -7.06 -5.25 -12.96
CA ASP A 112 -7.35 -3.91 -13.47
C ASP A 112 -6.62 -2.79 -12.71
N VAL A 113 -6.18 -1.76 -13.44
CA VAL A 113 -5.71 -0.50 -12.83
C VAL A 113 -6.67 0.63 -13.17
N TRP A 114 -7.21 1.25 -12.13
CA TRP A 114 -8.19 2.33 -12.22
C TRP A 114 -7.63 3.59 -11.57
N VAL A 115 -7.43 4.64 -12.37
CA VAL A 115 -6.95 5.94 -11.87
C VAL A 115 -7.96 7.03 -12.24
N THR A 116 -8.61 7.64 -11.25
CA THR A 116 -9.65 8.66 -11.51
C THR A 116 -9.05 10.05 -11.73
N ARG A 117 -8.03 10.44 -10.96
CA ARG A 117 -7.37 11.74 -11.09
C ARG A 117 -5.91 11.63 -10.69
N ILE A 118 -5.02 11.90 -11.64
CA ILE A 118 -3.59 11.93 -11.43
C ILE A 118 -3.00 13.23 -11.97
N MET A 119 -2.15 13.86 -11.15
CA MET A 119 -1.21 14.90 -11.59
C MET A 119 0.18 14.28 -11.54
N GLY A 120 0.58 13.68 -12.65
CA GLY A 120 1.78 12.87 -12.80
C GLY A 120 1.56 11.85 -13.92
N MET A 121 2.30 10.74 -13.91
CA MET A 121 2.22 9.72 -14.96
C MET A 121 1.50 8.46 -14.43
N SER A 122 0.92 7.67 -15.32
CA SER A 122 0.46 6.33 -15.00
C SER A 122 0.89 5.40 -16.12
N GLY A 123 1.52 4.27 -15.78
CA GLY A 123 2.03 3.29 -16.73
C GLY A 123 1.75 1.87 -16.27
N LEU A 124 1.27 1.06 -17.22
CA LEU A 124 1.19 -0.41 -17.11
C LEU A 124 2.25 -1.00 -18.03
N LEU A 125 3.12 -1.86 -17.51
CA LEU A 125 4.05 -2.64 -18.31
C LEU A 125 3.75 -4.12 -18.08
N GLU A 126 3.33 -4.83 -19.13
CA GLU A 126 3.11 -6.28 -19.07
C GLU A 126 4.44 -7.05 -19.01
#